data_AF-A0A924QV54-F1
#
_entry.id   AF-A0A924QV54-F1
#
_cell.length_a   1.000
_cell.length_b   1.000
_cell.length_c   1.000
_cell.angle_alpha   90.00
_cell.angle_beta   90.00
_cell.angle_gamma   90.00
#
_symmetry.space_group_name_H-M   'P 1'
#
loop_
_entity.id
_entity.type
_entity.pdbx_description
1 polymer ?
#
loop_
_entity_poly.entity_id
_entity_poly.type
_entity_poly.pdbx_seq_one_letter_code
_entity_poly.pdbx_strand_id
1 'polypeptide(L)'
;MRDLFVTAAAPAGWYDTGENVRRWFDGRGWTEHYAPAAVLAASIGPVATRGRTNHGFHLIMAIMTIGLWVPLWAAVCLCDLGRSLRSRSVSAERAAVPRRSAGLPGCWTRRRALRSIVG
;
A
#
# COMPACT_ATOMS: atom_id res chain seq x y z
N MET A 1 20.47 -73.88 -10.81
CA MET A 1 21.79 -73.29 -10.50
C MET A 1 22.02 -72.08 -11.39
N ARG A 2 21.79 -70.88 -10.83
CA ARG A 2 22.37 -69.58 -11.19
C ARG A 2 21.39 -68.53 -10.68
N ASP A 3 21.49 -68.28 -9.38
CA ASP A 3 20.94 -67.10 -8.76
C ASP A 3 21.60 -65.90 -9.44
N LEU A 4 20.83 -65.23 -10.29
CA LEU A 4 21.18 -63.91 -10.79
C LEU A 4 21.03 -62.95 -9.62
N PHE A 5 22.01 -62.96 -8.72
CA PHE A 5 22.24 -61.83 -7.85
C PHE A 5 22.56 -60.66 -8.78
N VAL A 6 21.52 -59.91 -9.13
CA VAL A 6 21.67 -58.57 -9.66
C VAL A 6 22.35 -57.82 -8.54
N THR A 7 23.67 -57.77 -8.57
CA THR A 7 24.45 -56.87 -7.74
C THR A 7 24.00 -55.50 -8.21
N ALA A 8 23.03 -54.91 -7.50
CA ALA A 8 22.61 -53.55 -7.73
C ALA A 8 23.84 -52.68 -7.46
N ALA A 9 24.63 -52.44 -8.50
CA ALA A 9 25.80 -51.59 -8.42
C ALA A 9 25.27 -50.19 -8.11
N ALA A 10 25.66 -49.66 -6.95
CA ALA A 10 25.30 -48.30 -6.58
C ALA A 10 25.77 -47.35 -7.71
N PRO A 11 24.97 -46.38 -8.15
CA PRO A 11 25.40 -45.44 -9.16
C PRO A 11 26.60 -44.63 -8.66
N ALA A 12 27.49 -44.21 -9.57
CA ALA A 12 28.60 -43.34 -9.20
C ALA A 12 28.08 -42.03 -8.60
N GLY A 13 28.62 -41.62 -7.45
CA GLY A 13 28.06 -40.50 -6.71
C GLY A 13 28.69 -40.26 -5.34
N TRP A 14 28.23 -39.20 -4.67
CA TRP A 14 28.58 -38.88 -3.28
C TRP A 14 27.63 -39.59 -2.32
N TYR A 15 28.18 -40.29 -1.35
CA TYR A 15 27.39 -40.99 -0.32
C TYR A 15 27.90 -40.63 1.08
N ASP A 16 26.98 -40.52 2.04
CA ASP A 16 27.30 -40.18 3.43
C ASP A 16 27.92 -41.35 4.18
N THR A 17 29.04 -41.12 4.87
CA THR A 17 29.75 -42.16 5.66
C THR A 17 29.51 -42.05 7.17
N GLY A 18 28.60 -41.18 7.60
CA GLY A 18 28.19 -41.04 9.00
C GLY A 18 28.96 -40.00 9.82
N GLU A 19 30.09 -39.49 9.33
CA GLU A 19 30.96 -38.55 10.07
C GLU A 19 30.77 -37.07 9.67
N ASN A 20 29.60 -36.71 9.13
CA ASN A 20 29.42 -35.45 8.38
C ASN A 20 30.43 -35.32 7.22
N VAL A 21 30.79 -36.44 6.62
CA VAL A 21 31.65 -36.52 5.45
C VAL A 21 30.95 -37.39 4.42
N ARG A 22 31.08 -37.00 3.14
CA ARG A 22 30.67 -37.79 1.98
C ARG A 22 31.90 -38.35 1.31
N ARG A 23 31.83 -39.63 0.93
CA ARG A 23 32.86 -40.32 0.14
C ARG A 23 32.36 -40.55 -1.27
N TRP A 24 33.23 -40.43 -2.26
CA TRP A 24 32.87 -40.69 -3.66
C TRP A 24 32.95 -42.18 -4.02
N PHE A 25 31.89 -42.71 -4.63
CA PHE A 25 31.81 -44.03 -5.25
C PHE A 25 31.89 -43.89 -6.78
N ASP A 26 32.76 -44.64 -7.45
CA ASP A 26 32.98 -44.54 -8.90
C ASP A 26 32.13 -45.52 -9.74
N GLY A 27 31.23 -46.27 -9.11
CA GLY A 27 30.43 -47.32 -9.75
C GLY A 27 31.04 -48.72 -9.64
N ARG A 28 32.32 -48.83 -9.25
CA ARG A 28 33.04 -50.10 -9.02
C ARG A 28 33.53 -50.23 -7.58
N GLY A 29 33.90 -49.12 -6.95
CA GLY A 29 34.45 -49.06 -5.61
C GLY A 29 34.43 -47.66 -5.01
N TRP A 30 34.78 -47.59 -3.73
CA TRP A 30 34.94 -46.35 -3.00
C TRP A 30 36.31 -45.74 -3.28
N THR A 31 36.35 -44.45 -3.59
CA THR A 31 37.60 -43.71 -3.84
C THR A 31 38.04 -42.91 -2.61
N GLU A 32 39.27 -42.42 -2.58
CA GLU A 32 39.79 -41.59 -1.46
C GLU A 32 39.35 -40.11 -1.51
N HIS A 33 38.36 -39.77 -2.35
CA HIS A 33 37.81 -38.42 -2.38
C HIS A 33 36.74 -38.26 -1.31
N TYR A 34 37.01 -37.36 -0.36
CA TYR A 34 36.10 -36.98 0.70
C TYR A 34 35.70 -35.52 0.53
N ALA A 35 34.40 -35.26 0.60
CA ALA A 35 33.85 -33.91 0.70
C ALA A 35 33.22 -33.75 2.09
N PRO A 36 33.37 -32.61 2.76
CA PRO A 36 32.55 -32.34 3.93
C PRO A 36 31.07 -32.51 3.53
N ALA A 37 30.32 -33.27 4.33
CA ALA A 37 28.87 -33.32 4.20
C ALA A 37 28.41 -31.91 4.51
N ALA A 38 28.14 -31.18 3.44
CA ALA A 38 27.82 -29.79 3.54
C ALA A 38 26.50 -29.72 4.29
N VAL A 39 26.56 -29.31 5.55
CA VAL A 39 25.46 -28.64 6.26
C VAL A 39 24.96 -27.41 5.44
N LEU A 40 25.64 -27.09 4.33
CA LEU A 40 25.49 -25.93 3.45
C LEU A 40 25.37 -26.26 1.94
N ALA A 41 25.02 -27.48 1.51
CA ALA A 41 24.70 -27.73 0.08
C ALA A 41 23.21 -27.94 -0.21
N ALA A 42 22.35 -27.75 0.80
CA ALA A 42 20.91 -27.68 0.62
C ALA A 42 20.45 -26.20 0.65
N SER A 43 20.76 -25.42 -0.40
CA SER A 43 20.02 -24.18 -0.76
C SER A 43 20.73 -23.33 -1.83
N ILE A 44 20.91 -23.88 -3.05
CA ILE A 44 20.80 -23.03 -4.26
C ILE A 44 19.35 -23.08 -4.76
N GLY A 45 18.40 -23.01 -3.83
CA GLY A 45 17.13 -22.32 -4.08
C GLY A 45 17.32 -20.87 -3.60
N PRO A 46 16.46 -19.91 -3.97
CA PRO A 46 16.48 -18.64 -3.29
C PRO A 46 16.45 -18.94 -1.80
N VAL A 47 17.52 -18.55 -1.09
CA VAL A 47 17.50 -18.52 0.36
C VAL A 47 16.39 -17.55 0.67
N ALA A 48 15.19 -18.08 0.88
CA ALA A 48 14.17 -17.43 1.64
C ALA A 48 14.79 -17.35 3.04
N THR A 49 15.62 -16.34 3.25
CA THR A 49 15.80 -15.78 4.56
C THR A 49 14.38 -15.41 4.94
N ARG A 50 13.70 -16.32 5.64
CA ARG A 50 12.54 -15.96 6.43
C ARG A 50 13.11 -15.19 7.61
N GLY A 51 13.70 -14.04 7.29
CA GLY A 51 14.06 -13.02 8.25
C GLY A 51 12.78 -12.76 8.98
N ARG A 52 12.75 -13.15 10.24
CA ARG A 52 11.63 -12.87 11.13
C ARG A 52 11.42 -11.38 11.05
N THR A 53 10.44 -10.94 10.26
CA THR A 53 10.15 -9.52 10.08
C THR A 53 9.95 -9.00 11.49
N ASN A 54 10.80 -8.07 11.91
CA ASN A 54 10.75 -7.54 13.26
C ASN A 54 9.40 -6.83 13.39
N HIS A 55 8.39 -7.55 13.86
CA HIS A 55 6.99 -7.12 13.83
C HIS A 55 6.83 -5.80 14.59
N GLY A 56 7.61 -5.60 15.65
CA GLY A 56 7.68 -4.32 16.37
C GLY A 56 8.25 -3.19 15.53
N PHE A 57 9.37 -3.40 14.84
CA PHE A 57 9.92 -2.41 13.92
C PHE A 57 8.95 -2.09 12.77
N HIS A 58 8.27 -3.11 12.24
CA HIS A 58 7.28 -2.96 11.19
C HIS A 58 6.04 -2.19 11.67
N LEU A 59 5.58 -2.45 12.89
CA LEU A 59 4.48 -1.72 13.53
C LEU A 59 4.85 -0.25 13.78
N ILE A 60 6.06 0.03 14.27
CA ILE A 60 6.52 1.41 14.52
C ILE A 60 6.61 2.20 13.21
N MET A 61 7.22 1.61 12.17
CA MET A 61 7.28 2.23 10.84
C MET A 61 5.88 2.45 10.25
N ALA A 62 4.96 1.50 10.44
CA ALA A 62 3.57 1.65 10.00
C ALA A 62 2.84 2.76 10.77
N ILE A 63 3.01 2.86 12.09
CA ILE A 63 2.41 3.91 12.91
C ILE A 63 2.99 5.27 12.57
N MET A 64 4.30 5.42 12.37
CA MET A 64 4.88 6.72 11.99
C MET A 64 4.49 7.13 10.56
N THR A 65 4.32 6.17 9.65
CA THR A 65 3.94 6.45 8.25
C THR A 65 2.46 6.76 8.12
N ILE A 66 1.59 6.01 8.78
CA ILE A 66 0.12 6.18 8.70
C ILE A 66 -0.36 7.23 9.71
N GLY A 67 0.23 7.26 10.90
CA GLY A 67 -0.10 8.16 12.00
C GLY A 67 0.39 9.59 11.83
N LEU A 68 1.20 9.91 10.82
CA LEU A 68 1.45 11.30 10.39
C LEU A 68 0.44 11.77 9.35
N TRP A 69 -0.18 10.85 8.61
CA TRP A 69 -1.21 11.16 7.61
C TRP A 69 -2.57 11.42 8.27
N VAL A 70 -2.94 10.65 9.30
CA VAL A 70 -4.21 10.85 10.04
C VAL A 70 -4.32 12.26 10.66
N PRO A 71 -3.31 12.82 11.32
CA PRO A 71 -3.31 14.21 11.80
C PRO A 71 -3.39 15.24 10.68
N LEU A 72 -2.73 14.98 9.54
CA LEU A 72 -2.82 15.86 8.37
C LEU A 72 -4.26 15.91 7.85
N TRP A 73 -4.90 14.75 7.66
CA TRP A 73 -6.32 14.67 7.28
C TRP A 73 -7.23 15.28 8.35
N ALA A 74 -6.95 15.05 9.64
CA ALA A 74 -7.71 15.66 10.74
C ALA A 74 -7.60 17.19 10.73
N ALA A 75 -6.41 17.74 10.47
CA ALA A 75 -6.19 19.18 10.33
C ALA A 75 -6.91 19.75 9.10
N VAL A 76 -6.91 19.03 7.97
CA VAL A 76 -7.68 19.41 6.77
C VAL A 76 -9.17 19.43 7.09
N CYS A 77 -9.72 18.35 7.66
CA CYS A 77 -11.14 18.28 8.06
C CYS A 77 -11.50 19.41 9.05
N LEU A 78 -10.62 19.73 10.00
CA LEU A 78 -10.84 20.81 10.97
C LEU A 78 -10.80 22.19 10.30
N CYS A 79 -9.88 22.41 9.36
CA CYS A 79 -9.82 23.65 8.57
C CYS A 79 -11.02 23.79 7.63
N ASP A 80 -11.46 22.70 7.00
CA ASP A 80 -12.64 22.67 6.12
C ASP A 80 -13.93 22.92 6.91
N LEU A 81 -14.03 22.36 8.12
CA LEU A 81 -15.13 22.66 9.05
C LEU A 81 -15.11 24.13 9.46
N GLY A 82 -13.94 24.68 9.81
CA GLY A 82 -13.78 26.10 10.14
C GLY A 82 -14.16 27.03 8.99
N ARG A 83 -13.76 26.70 7.74
CA ARG A 83 -14.17 27.44 6.54
C ARG A 83 -15.68 27.36 6.29
N SER A 84 -16.29 26.19 6.53
CA SER A 84 -17.72 25.97 6.39
C SER A 84 -18.56 26.75 7.40
N LEU A 85 -18.06 26.92 8.63
CA LEU A 85 -18.73 27.73 9.65
C LEU A 85 -18.64 29.24 9.34
N ARG A 86 -17.49 29.69 8.82
CA ARG A 86 -17.27 31.09 8.41
C ARG A 86 -18.10 31.50 7.18
N SER A 87 -18.30 30.61 6.22
CA SER A 87 -19.15 30.91 5.05
C SER A 87 -20.63 31.06 5.46
N ARG A 88 -21.09 30.26 6.42
CA ARG A 88 -22.43 30.36 6.99
C ARG A 88 -22.63 31.66 7.77
N SER A 89 -21.66 32.11 8.55
CA SER A 89 -21.76 33.38 9.28
C SER A 89 -21.84 34.58 8.33
N VAL A 90 -21.00 34.62 7.28
CA VAL A 90 -21.04 35.68 6.26
C VAL A 90 -22.37 35.65 5.50
N SER A 91 -22.90 34.47 5.19
CA SER A 91 -24.19 34.33 4.51
C SER A 91 -25.37 34.75 5.39
N ALA A 92 -25.33 34.41 6.68
CA ALA A 92 -26.32 34.83 7.68
C ALA A 92 -26.27 36.35 7.89
N GLU A 93 -25.08 36.95 7.95
CA GLU A 93 -24.88 38.40 8.04
C GLU A 93 -25.38 39.11 6.78
N ARG A 94 -25.13 38.56 5.59
CA ARG A 94 -25.65 39.09 4.31
C ARG A 94 -27.16 38.99 4.18
N ALA A 95 -27.78 38.00 4.83
CA ALA A 95 -29.23 37.85 4.91
C ALA A 95 -29.85 38.79 5.97
N ALA A 96 -29.11 39.09 7.04
CA ALA A 96 -29.52 39.99 8.11
C ALA A 96 -29.32 41.48 7.77
N VAL A 97 -28.38 41.81 6.86
CA VAL A 97 -28.30 43.15 6.28
C VAL A 97 -29.55 43.37 5.43
N PRO A 98 -30.50 44.24 5.83
CA PRO A 98 -31.65 44.54 4.99
C PRO A 98 -31.10 45.06 3.67
N ARG A 99 -31.51 44.46 2.56
CA ARG A 99 -31.40 45.09 1.25
C ARG A 99 -32.10 46.43 1.40
N ARG A 100 -31.32 47.49 1.61
CA ARG A 100 -31.76 48.86 1.42
C ARG A 100 -32.08 48.90 -0.07
N SER A 101 -33.34 48.62 -0.38
CA SER A 101 -33.96 48.85 -1.67
C SER A 101 -33.51 50.25 -2.07
N ALA A 102 -32.54 50.31 -2.99
CA ALA A 102 -32.26 51.50 -3.74
C ALA A 102 -33.60 51.90 -4.31
N GLY A 103 -34.17 52.97 -3.77
CA GLY A 103 -35.38 53.57 -4.28
C GLY A 103 -35.10 53.90 -5.74
N LEU A 104 -35.70 53.12 -6.62
CA LEU A 104 -35.99 53.54 -7.98
C LEU A 104 -37.18 54.48 -7.88
N PRO A 105 -37.06 55.80 -8.10
CA PRO A 105 -38.14 56.54 -8.72
C PRO A 105 -37.99 56.34 -10.23
N GLY A 106 -38.40 55.17 -10.71
CA GLY A 106 -38.84 55.01 -12.09
C GLY A 106 -40.06 55.92 -12.26
N CYS A 107 -39.83 57.15 -12.70
CA CYS A 107 -40.86 58.09 -13.08
C CYS A 107 -41.64 57.48 -14.25
N TRP A 108 -42.76 56.84 -13.93
CA TRP A 108 -43.73 56.37 -14.89
C TRP A 108 -44.17 57.55 -15.75
N THR A 109 -43.71 57.52 -16.98
CA THR A 109 -43.91 58.53 -18.00
C THR A 109 -45.40 58.62 -18.28
N ARG A 110 -45.95 59.71 -17.75
CA ARG A 110 -47.31 60.19 -17.88
C ARG A 110 -47.70 60.39 -19.36
N ARG A 111 -48.95 59.98 -19.66
CA ARG A 111 -49.83 60.41 -20.78
C ARG A 111 -49.66 59.72 -22.15
N ARG A 112 -50.16 58.48 -22.21
CA ARG A 112 -51.05 58.04 -23.29
C ARG A 112 -52.45 58.66 -23.04
N ALA A 113 -52.64 59.90 -23.46
CA ALA A 113 -53.94 60.57 -23.51
C ALA A 113 -54.00 61.41 -24.80
N LEU A 114 -53.91 60.70 -25.92
CA LEU A 114 -54.25 61.17 -27.27
C LEU A 114 -55.26 60.15 -27.77
N ARG A 115 -56.56 60.47 -27.63
CA ARG A 115 -57.72 59.95 -28.40
C ARG A 115 -59.01 60.10 -27.57
N SER A 116 -59.56 61.31 -27.54
CA SER A 116 -61.00 61.61 -27.63
C SER A 116 -61.21 63.10 -27.35
N ILE A 117 -62.06 63.77 -28.12
CA ILE A 117 -62.56 65.14 -27.92
C ILE A 117 -61.73 66.24 -28.62
N VAL A 118 -61.71 66.19 -29.96
CA VAL A 118 -62.06 67.34 -30.82
C VAL A 118 -62.99 66.78 -31.89
N GLY A 119 -64.25 67.19 -31.76
CA GLY A 119 -65.41 66.91 -32.60
C GLY A 119 -66.49 67.82 -32.06
#